data_AF-A0A967N4A9-F1
#
_entry.id   AF-A0A967N4A9-F1
#
_cell.length_a   1.000
_cell.length_b   1.000
_cell.length_c   1.000
_cell.angle_alpha   90.00
_cell.angle_beta   90.00
_cell.angle_gamma   90.00
#
_symmetry.space_group_name_H-M   'P 1'
#
loop_
_entity.id
_entity.type
_entity.pdbx_description
1 polymer ?
#
loop_
_entity_poly.entity_id
_entity_poly.type
_entity_poly.pdbx_seq_one_letter_code
_entity_poly.pdbx_strand_id
1 'polypeptide(L)'
;MPFRLHLFGTCRITGPDGLVEGRVSRPRQLAFLALASAPSGGTTRDRIGAYLWPDTSPSDARHLVADTLHILRKELGDEGLRSVGECICLDPSGIWCDVPEFRAARAAEEWERMLELYEGPFLDGFHGPGGGDFERWVEGERLRCREVALYAVHRLAALRESRGDLVGAADCLRRGRAVDPFDEQITRKLMAFLARLGNRAEAVRAYRTLDRRLSRELDLRPSPETRAVREAILAGEASGEPAGDPALRAR
;
A
#
# COMPACT_ATOMS: atom_id res chain seq x y z
N MET A 1 19.20 10.85 14.97
CA MET A 1 18.39 10.44 13.79
C MET A 1 16.99 10.14 14.29
N PRO A 2 15.92 10.47 13.56
CA PRO A 2 14.56 10.20 14.02
C PRO A 2 14.28 8.70 14.03
N PHE A 3 13.34 8.27 14.87
CA PHE A 3 12.77 6.94 14.79
C PHE A 3 12.00 6.77 13.48
N ARG A 4 11.84 5.53 13.02
CA ARG A 4 11.08 5.19 11.81
C ARG A 4 9.98 4.20 12.15
N LEU A 5 8.75 4.62 11.97
CA LEU A 5 7.55 3.81 12.12
C LEU A 5 7.09 3.33 10.74
N HIS A 6 7.12 2.02 10.55
CA HIS A 6 6.60 1.36 9.36
C HIS A 6 5.23 0.78 9.68
N LEU A 7 4.20 1.23 8.95
CA LEU A 7 2.82 0.79 9.09
C LEU A 7 2.31 0.10 7.82
N PHE A 8 2.97 0.23 6.66
CA PHE A 8 2.68 -0.60 5.50
C PHE A 8 3.45 -1.92 5.56
N GLY A 9 2.74 -3.03 5.39
CA GLY A 9 3.28 -4.36 5.64
C GLY A 9 3.41 -4.64 7.14
N THR A 10 4.49 -5.30 7.55
CA THR A 10 4.71 -5.67 8.95
C THR A 10 4.95 -4.43 9.80
N CYS A 11 4.05 -4.18 10.75
CA CYS A 11 4.16 -3.04 11.68
C CYS A 11 5.41 -3.14 12.55
N ARG A 12 6.28 -2.12 12.49
CA ARG A 12 7.52 -2.07 13.26
C ARG A 12 7.99 -0.63 13.49
N ILE A 13 8.79 -0.44 14.52
CA ILE A 13 9.49 0.82 14.79
C ILE A 13 11.00 0.56 14.94
N THR A 14 11.81 1.34 14.22
CA THR A 14 13.27 1.28 14.28
C THR A 14 13.82 2.61 14.78
N GLY A 15 14.84 2.56 15.62
CA GLY A 15 15.58 3.70 16.12
C GLY A 15 16.92 3.87 15.41
N PRO A 16 17.74 4.84 15.86
CA PRO A 16 19.08 5.07 15.31
C PRO A 16 19.98 3.82 15.34
N ASP A 17 19.81 3.00 16.37
CA ASP A 17 20.66 1.83 16.65
C ASP A 17 20.06 0.50 16.16
N GLY A 18 18.95 0.53 15.39
CA GLY A 18 18.29 -0.66 14.86
C GLY A 18 16.86 -0.85 15.36
N LEU A 19 16.37 -2.09 15.44
CA LEU A 19 15.01 -2.38 15.87
C LEU A 19 14.79 -1.94 17.32
N VAL A 20 13.71 -1.19 17.59
CA VAL A 20 13.36 -0.83 18.97
C VAL A 20 12.64 -2.00 19.62
N GLU A 21 13.32 -2.68 20.54
CA GLU A 21 12.72 -3.73 21.36
C GLU A 21 12.10 -3.16 22.65
N GLY A 22 11.26 -3.95 23.31
CA GLY A 22 10.74 -3.61 24.64
C GLY A 22 9.37 -2.92 24.61
N ARG A 23 9.21 -1.84 25.38
CA ARG A 23 7.88 -1.27 25.68
C ARG A 23 7.22 -0.61 24.48
N VAL A 24 8.01 -0.03 23.58
CA VAL A 24 7.51 0.71 22.41
C VAL A 24 7.00 -0.22 21.30
N SER A 25 7.61 -1.40 21.13
CA SER A 25 7.22 -2.39 20.12
C SER A 25 6.09 -3.32 20.56
N ARG A 26 5.53 -3.10 21.75
CA ARG A 26 4.33 -3.81 22.20
C ARG A 26 3.14 -3.46 21.30
N PRO A 27 2.21 -4.40 21.03
CA PRO A 27 1.08 -4.16 20.15
C PRO A 27 0.25 -2.92 20.51
N ARG A 28 0.05 -2.63 21.80
CA ARG A 28 -0.78 -1.46 22.19
C ARG A 28 -0.11 -0.14 21.86
N GLN A 29 1.21 -0.06 22.04
CA GLN A 29 2.03 1.10 21.72
C GLN A 29 2.12 1.32 20.21
N LEU A 30 2.30 0.26 19.42
CA LEU A 30 2.27 0.34 17.96
C LEU A 30 0.89 0.79 17.45
N ALA A 31 -0.20 0.25 18.01
CA ALA A 31 -1.56 0.68 17.67
C ALA A 31 -1.82 2.15 18.03
N PHE A 32 -1.31 2.62 19.17
CA PHE A 32 -1.36 4.03 19.56
C PHE A 32 -0.62 4.92 18.54
N LEU A 33 0.60 4.55 18.15
CA LEU A 33 1.38 5.30 17.16
C LEU A 33 0.70 5.30 15.78
N ALA A 34 0.08 4.17 15.39
CA ALA A 34 -0.71 4.08 14.17
C ALA A 34 -1.91 5.05 14.22
N LEU A 35 -2.63 5.13 15.33
CA LEU A 35 -3.71 6.12 15.54
C LEU A 35 -3.19 7.56 15.53
N ALA A 36 -2.00 7.82 16.08
CA ALA A 36 -1.37 9.15 16.03
C ALA A 36 -0.94 9.54 14.60
N SER A 37 -0.76 8.56 13.71
CA SER A 37 -0.49 8.78 12.28
C SER A 37 -1.74 9.02 11.42
N ALA A 38 -2.94 9.00 12.03
CA ALA A 38 -4.21 9.15 11.32
C ALA A 38 -4.31 10.48 10.53
N PRO A 39 -5.16 10.54 9.49
CA PRO A 39 -5.37 11.77 8.71
C PRO A 39 -5.79 12.97 9.57
N SER A 40 -5.71 14.17 9.01
CA SER A 40 -6.14 15.42 9.68
C SER A 40 -5.35 15.79 10.94
N GLY A 41 -4.12 15.30 11.07
CA GLY A 41 -3.25 15.63 12.20
C GLY A 41 -3.53 14.77 13.44
N GLY A 42 -3.80 13.48 13.27
CA GLY A 42 -3.84 12.50 14.37
C GLY A 42 -5.23 12.22 14.95
N THR A 43 -5.26 11.64 16.14
CA THR A 43 -6.49 11.11 16.78
C THR A 43 -6.68 11.70 18.17
N THR A 44 -7.93 11.98 18.55
CA THR A 44 -8.23 12.50 19.90
C THR A 44 -7.95 11.48 20.99
N ARG A 45 -7.59 11.98 22.19
CA ARG A 45 -7.37 11.11 23.38
C ARG A 45 -8.55 10.19 23.64
N ASP A 46 -9.76 10.72 23.59
CA ASP A 46 -10.99 9.95 23.83
C ASP A 46 -11.19 8.84 22.78
N ARG A 47 -10.89 9.10 21.49
CA ARG A 47 -10.96 8.06 20.45
C ARG A 47 -9.87 7.01 20.58
N ILE A 48 -8.64 7.41 20.94
CA ILE A 48 -7.57 6.45 21.23
C ILE A 48 -7.98 5.56 22.41
N GLY A 49 -8.57 6.15 23.45
CA GLY A 49 -9.16 5.46 24.59
C GLY A 49 -10.17 4.40 24.16
N ALA A 50 -11.19 4.83 23.40
CA ALA A 50 -12.26 3.96 22.92
C ALA A 50 -11.76 2.80 22.03
N TYR A 51 -10.74 3.03 21.20
CA TYR A 51 -10.18 1.99 20.34
C TYR A 51 -9.33 0.97 21.10
N LEU A 52 -8.45 1.44 22.00
CA LEU A 52 -7.43 0.58 22.61
C LEU A 52 -7.85 -0.03 23.96
N TRP A 53 -8.85 0.55 24.62
CA TRP A 53 -9.40 0.10 25.90
C TRP A 53 -10.94 0.19 25.92
N PRO A 54 -11.64 -0.54 25.01
CA PRO A 54 -13.09 -0.45 24.86
C PRO A 54 -13.87 -0.85 26.12
N ASP A 55 -13.31 -1.73 26.95
CA ASP A 55 -13.96 -2.29 28.14
C ASP A 55 -13.73 -1.47 29.42
N THR A 56 -13.12 -0.28 29.31
CA THR A 56 -12.83 0.58 30.46
C THR A 56 -13.73 1.80 30.50
N SER A 57 -13.95 2.35 31.70
CA SER A 57 -14.69 3.60 31.84
C SER A 57 -13.98 4.74 31.10
N PRO A 58 -14.69 5.78 30.61
CA PRO A 58 -14.06 6.90 29.91
C PRO A 58 -12.98 7.63 30.73
N SER A 59 -13.13 7.70 32.07
CA SER A 59 -12.09 8.28 32.94
C SER A 59 -10.84 7.41 32.98
N ASP A 60 -11.00 6.10 33.15
CA ASP A 60 -9.86 5.17 33.22
C ASP A 60 -9.13 5.08 31.88
N ALA A 61 -9.88 5.07 30.78
CA ALA A 61 -9.32 5.09 29.43
C ALA A 61 -8.42 6.32 29.20
N ARG A 62 -8.83 7.51 29.67
CA ARG A 62 -8.00 8.73 29.59
C ARG A 62 -6.71 8.61 30.41
N HIS A 63 -6.78 8.02 31.61
CA HIS A 63 -5.57 7.75 32.40
C HIS A 63 -4.61 6.81 31.66
N LEU A 64 -5.13 5.72 31.08
CA LEU A 64 -4.33 4.77 30.31
C LEU A 64 -3.73 5.38 29.04
N VAL A 65 -4.46 6.26 28.37
CA VAL A 65 -3.95 7.07 27.24
C VAL A 65 -2.80 7.97 27.70
N ALA A 66 -2.96 8.67 28.82
CA ALA A 66 -1.94 9.56 29.36
C ALA A 66 -0.67 8.79 29.78
N ASP A 67 -0.82 7.65 30.45
CA ASP A 67 0.29 6.78 30.85
C ASP A 67 1.03 6.23 29.62
N THR A 68 0.28 5.77 28.62
CA THR A 68 0.86 5.25 27.37
C THR A 68 1.61 6.36 26.62
N LEU A 69 1.04 7.56 26.54
CA LEU A 69 1.70 8.73 25.96
C LEU A 69 2.98 9.10 26.71
N HIS A 70 2.96 9.08 28.04
CA HIS A 70 4.13 9.36 28.87
C HIS A 70 5.24 8.35 28.63
N ILE A 71 4.90 7.05 28.58
CA ILE A 71 5.86 5.98 28.25
C ILE A 71 6.45 6.21 26.86
N LEU A 72 5.61 6.45 25.84
CA LEU A 72 6.09 6.66 24.48
C LEU A 72 7.03 7.88 24.38
N ARG A 73 6.70 9.00 25.01
CA ARG A 73 7.56 10.20 25.06
C ARG A 73 8.89 9.94 25.78
N LYS A 74 8.87 9.18 26.87
CA LYS A 74 10.10 8.83 27.60
C LYS A 74 11.05 7.98 26.76
N GLU A 75 10.51 7.03 26.00
CA GLU A 75 11.32 6.08 25.22
C GLU A 75 11.72 6.62 23.84
N LEU A 76 10.86 7.43 23.20
CA LEU A 76 11.07 7.98 21.85
C LEU A 76 11.58 9.42 21.84
N GLY A 77 11.66 10.06 23.00
CA GLY A 77 11.87 11.49 23.13
C GLY A 77 10.58 12.30 22.97
N ASP A 78 10.55 13.49 23.57
CA ASP A 78 9.38 14.37 23.55
C ASP A 78 9.04 14.89 22.13
N GLU A 79 10.04 14.89 21.23
CA GLU A 79 9.93 15.39 19.86
C GLU A 79 9.17 14.45 18.91
N GLY A 80 8.80 13.23 19.33
CA GLY A 80 8.11 12.27 18.46
C GLY A 80 6.58 12.41 18.45
N LEU A 81 5.99 12.95 19.51
CA LEU A 81 4.52 12.97 19.73
C LEU A 81 4.03 14.32 20.23
N ARG A 82 3.32 15.04 19.36
CA ARG A 82 2.70 16.33 19.69
C ARG A 82 1.26 16.19 20.12
N SER A 83 0.83 17.15 20.93
CA SER A 83 -0.58 17.35 21.26
C SER A 83 -1.06 18.64 20.59
N VAL A 84 -2.02 18.52 19.68
CA VAL A 84 -2.63 19.64 18.95
C VAL A 84 -4.11 19.69 19.33
N GLY A 85 -4.46 20.59 20.26
CA GLY A 85 -5.77 20.56 20.92
C GLY A 85 -5.96 19.23 21.67
N GLU A 86 -7.06 18.53 21.37
CA GLU A 86 -7.36 17.20 21.92
C GLU A 86 -6.72 16.04 21.14
N CYS A 87 -6.10 16.32 19.99
CA CYS A 87 -5.48 15.33 19.13
C CYS A 87 -4.04 15.03 19.55
N ILE A 88 -3.67 13.75 19.42
CA ILE A 88 -2.29 13.29 19.49
C ILE A 88 -1.85 12.95 18.08
N CYS A 89 -0.71 13.53 17.67
CA CYS A 89 -0.16 13.42 16.33
C CYS A 89 1.31 13.01 16.39
N LEU A 90 1.77 12.30 15.37
CA LEU A 90 3.20 12.16 15.13
C LEU A 90 3.83 13.52 14.79
N ASP A 91 5.06 13.73 15.23
CA ASP A 91 5.91 14.81 14.78
C ASP A 91 7.06 14.25 13.93
N PRO A 92 7.15 14.64 12.64
CA PRO A 92 8.20 14.17 11.74
C PRO A 92 9.63 14.47 12.20
N SER A 93 9.83 15.45 13.10
CA SER A 93 11.16 15.75 13.66
C SER A 93 11.70 14.63 14.55
N GLY A 94 10.83 13.94 15.30
CA GLY A 94 11.21 12.81 16.15
C GLY A 94 10.89 11.43 15.55
N ILE A 95 9.78 11.30 14.81
CA ILE A 95 9.32 10.02 14.24
C ILE A 95 8.91 10.20 12.77
N TRP A 96 9.70 9.62 11.88
CA TRP A 96 9.30 9.41 10.49
C TRP A 96 8.28 8.27 10.40
N CYS A 97 7.28 8.40 9.54
CA CYS A 97 6.29 7.35 9.30
C CYS A 97 5.93 7.26 7.81
N ASP A 98 5.89 6.03 7.30
CA ASP A 98 5.59 5.74 5.89
C ASP A 98 4.19 6.20 5.44
N VAL A 99 3.18 6.14 6.32
CA VAL A 99 1.79 6.49 5.98
C VAL A 99 1.59 8.00 5.73
N PRO A 100 2.01 8.93 6.61
CA PRO A 100 2.01 10.36 6.29
C PRO A 100 2.81 10.71 5.03
N GLU A 101 3.96 10.07 4.83
CA GLU A 101 4.80 10.26 3.63
C GLU A 101 4.10 9.79 2.35
N PHE A 102 3.39 8.67 2.42
CA PHE A 102 2.59 8.15 1.31
C PHE A 102 1.46 9.12 0.94
N ARG A 103 0.80 9.72 1.94
CA ARG A 103 -0.23 10.74 1.70
C ARG A 103 0.37 12.03 1.13
N ALA A 104 1.54 12.45 1.59
CA ALA A 104 2.26 13.61 1.04
C ALA A 104 2.67 13.36 -0.42
N ALA A 105 3.24 12.20 -0.73
CA ALA A 105 3.58 11.79 -2.09
C ALA A 105 2.34 11.76 -3.01
N ARG A 106 1.19 11.30 -2.49
CA ARG A 106 -0.09 11.35 -3.22
C ARG A 106 -0.51 12.78 -3.56
N ALA A 107 -0.36 13.71 -2.62
CA ALA A 107 -0.72 15.13 -2.83
C ALA A 107 0.22 15.81 -3.84
N ALA A 108 1.50 15.44 -3.86
CA ALA A 108 2.50 15.93 -4.79
C ALA A 108 2.51 15.22 -6.16
N GLU A 109 1.62 14.22 -6.38
CA GLU A 109 1.62 13.34 -7.55
C GLU A 109 2.96 12.58 -7.79
N GLU A 110 3.70 12.31 -6.71
CA GLU A 110 4.94 11.53 -6.72
C GLU A 110 4.65 10.02 -6.70
N TRP A 111 4.07 9.50 -7.80
CA TRP A 111 3.57 8.13 -7.88
C TRP A 111 4.62 7.05 -7.58
N GLU A 112 5.86 7.27 -8.00
CA GLU A 112 6.95 6.31 -7.81
C GLU A 112 7.32 6.17 -6.32
N ARG A 113 7.59 7.30 -5.65
CA ARG A 113 7.83 7.35 -4.19
C ARG A 113 6.67 6.74 -3.42
N MET A 114 5.45 7.05 -3.83
CA MET A 114 4.25 6.53 -3.19
C MET A 114 4.20 4.99 -3.23
N LEU A 115 4.56 4.37 -4.36
CA LEU A 115 4.61 2.91 -4.47
C LEU A 115 5.82 2.31 -3.75
N GLU A 116 6.94 3.03 -3.61
CA GLU A 116 8.09 2.61 -2.80
C GLU A 116 7.76 2.52 -1.32
N LEU A 117 6.93 3.44 -0.81
CA LEU A 117 6.48 3.45 0.58
C LEU A 117 5.45 2.35 0.88
N TYR A 118 4.67 1.93 -0.12
CA TYR A 118 3.64 0.91 0.05
C TYR A 118 4.25 -0.51 -0.02
N GLU A 119 4.78 -0.99 1.11
CA GLU A 119 5.36 -2.34 1.23
C GLU A 119 4.32 -3.47 1.40
N GLY A 120 3.06 -3.12 1.65
CA GLY A 120 1.97 -4.08 1.86
C GLY A 120 0.73 -3.44 2.49
N PRO A 121 -0.28 -4.24 2.86
CA PRO A 121 -1.46 -3.74 3.57
C PRO A 121 -1.08 -2.97 4.83
N PHE A 122 -1.87 -1.94 5.17
CA PHE A 122 -1.71 -1.21 6.43
C PHE A 122 -1.87 -2.17 7.62
N LEU A 123 -0.89 -2.18 8.53
CA LEU A 123 -0.82 -3.07 9.68
C LEU A 123 -1.02 -4.55 9.29
N ASP A 124 -0.30 -5.03 8.28
CA ASP A 124 -0.44 -6.40 7.79
C ASP A 124 -0.02 -7.41 8.87
N GLY A 125 -0.83 -8.46 9.04
CA GLY A 125 -0.65 -9.48 10.09
C GLY A 125 -0.71 -8.95 11.53
N PHE A 126 -1.13 -7.69 11.75
CA PHE A 126 -1.14 -7.08 13.07
C PHE A 126 -2.40 -7.47 13.85
N HIS A 127 -2.21 -8.23 14.93
CA HIS A 127 -3.25 -8.53 15.91
C HIS A 127 -3.20 -7.51 17.04
N GLY A 128 -3.89 -6.38 16.84
CA GLY A 128 -3.91 -5.27 17.78
C GLY A 128 -4.71 -5.57 19.04
N PRO A 129 -4.42 -4.91 20.17
CA PRO A 129 -5.10 -5.14 21.45
C PRO A 129 -6.38 -4.31 21.62
N GLY A 130 -6.94 -3.82 20.51
CA GLY A 130 -8.15 -3.00 20.48
C GLY A 130 -9.41 -3.84 20.31
N GLY A 131 -10.57 -3.22 20.51
CA GLY A 131 -11.87 -3.87 20.27
C GLY A 131 -12.26 -3.87 18.79
N GLY A 132 -13.47 -4.36 18.49
CA GLY A 132 -13.98 -4.43 17.12
C GLY A 132 -14.01 -3.08 16.40
N ASP A 133 -14.12 -1.96 17.12
CA ASP A 133 -14.07 -0.61 16.55
C ASP A 133 -12.68 -0.26 15.99
N PHE A 134 -11.62 -0.71 16.67
CA PHE A 134 -10.26 -0.55 16.20
C PHE A 134 -10.02 -1.39 14.94
N GLU A 135 -10.47 -2.65 14.93
CA GLU A 135 -10.35 -3.53 13.76
C GLU A 135 -11.08 -2.95 12.53
N ARG A 136 -12.30 -2.42 12.71
CA ARG A 136 -13.03 -1.74 11.63
C ARG A 136 -12.30 -0.49 11.12
N TRP A 137 -11.65 0.26 12.00
CA TRP A 137 -10.82 1.39 11.60
C TRP A 137 -9.61 0.94 10.78
N VAL A 138 -8.89 -0.11 11.21
CA VAL A 138 -7.75 -0.67 10.47
C VAL A 138 -8.17 -1.14 9.08
N GLU A 139 -9.28 -1.87 8.98
CA GLU A 139 -9.77 -2.36 7.68
C GLU A 139 -10.20 -1.21 6.75
N GLY A 140 -10.79 -0.16 7.32
CA GLY A 140 -11.08 1.07 6.57
C GLY A 140 -9.82 1.76 6.04
N GLU A 141 -8.74 1.83 6.83
CA GLU A 141 -7.46 2.37 6.36
C GLU A 141 -6.81 1.47 5.30
N ARG A 142 -6.85 0.14 5.45
CA ARG A 142 -6.34 -0.81 4.45
C ARG A 142 -7.03 -0.61 3.10
N LEU A 143 -8.36 -0.54 3.08
CA LEU A 143 -9.13 -0.33 1.85
C LEU A 143 -8.74 1.00 1.18
N ARG A 144 -8.74 2.10 1.94
CA ARG A 144 -8.36 3.44 1.43
C ARG A 144 -6.95 3.44 0.86
N CYS A 145 -5.96 2.95 1.60
CA CYS A 145 -4.57 2.94 1.15
C CYS A 145 -4.38 2.07 -0.09
N ARG A 146 -5.04 0.90 -0.15
CA ARG A 146 -5.02 0.01 -1.32
C ARG A 146 -5.59 0.69 -2.56
N GLU A 147 -6.76 1.32 -2.48
CA GLU A 147 -7.36 2.05 -3.61
C GLU A 147 -6.45 3.16 -4.13
N VAL A 148 -5.86 3.93 -3.22
CA VAL A 148 -4.95 5.02 -3.59
C VAL A 148 -3.66 4.47 -4.20
N ALA A 149 -3.11 3.36 -3.69
CA ALA A 149 -1.96 2.68 -4.27
C ALA A 149 -2.24 2.14 -5.68
N LEU A 150 -3.39 1.51 -5.92
CA LEU A 150 -3.80 1.04 -7.26
C LEU A 150 -3.95 2.19 -8.25
N TYR A 151 -4.51 3.32 -7.81
CA TYR A 151 -4.56 4.53 -8.61
C TYR A 151 -3.15 4.99 -9.03
N ALA A 152 -2.20 5.01 -8.10
CA ALA A 152 -0.81 5.38 -8.37
C ALA A 152 -0.13 4.41 -9.35
N VAL A 153 -0.37 3.10 -9.23
CA VAL A 153 0.10 2.09 -10.21
C VAL A 153 -0.38 2.43 -11.62
N HIS A 154 -1.68 2.69 -11.79
CA HIS A 154 -2.23 3.00 -13.09
C HIS A 154 -1.68 4.30 -13.67
N ARG A 155 -1.53 5.35 -12.84
CA ARG A 155 -0.96 6.63 -13.26
C ARG A 155 0.51 6.49 -13.66
N LEU A 156 1.32 5.81 -12.86
CA LEU A 156 2.74 5.62 -13.14
C LEU A 156 2.96 4.76 -14.39
N ALA A 157 2.18 3.67 -14.54
CA ALA A 157 2.25 2.82 -15.73
C ALA A 157 1.88 3.61 -17.01
N ALA A 158 0.84 4.43 -16.97
CA ALA A 158 0.45 5.29 -18.10
C ALA A 158 1.50 6.36 -18.43
N LEU A 159 2.12 6.97 -17.40
CA LEU A 159 3.19 7.95 -17.59
C LEU A 159 4.42 7.31 -18.25
N ARG A 160 4.84 6.13 -17.77
CA ARG A 160 5.96 5.39 -18.37
C ARG A 160 5.66 4.96 -19.81
N GLU A 161 4.45 4.47 -20.07
CA GLU A 161 4.00 4.17 -21.43
C GLU A 161 4.07 5.41 -22.35
N SER A 162 3.58 6.57 -21.92
CA SER A 162 3.63 7.79 -22.73
C SER A 162 5.04 8.27 -23.06
N ARG A 163 6.03 7.85 -22.27
CA ARG A 163 7.46 8.12 -22.48
C ARG A 163 8.16 7.03 -23.29
N GLY A 164 7.43 6.00 -23.73
CA GLY A 164 7.98 4.86 -24.45
C GLY A 164 8.66 3.80 -23.55
N ASP A 165 8.67 3.99 -22.23
CA ASP A 165 9.25 3.05 -21.28
C ASP A 165 8.27 1.91 -20.96
N LEU A 166 8.11 0.99 -21.91
CA LEU A 166 7.23 -0.16 -21.76
C LEU A 166 7.74 -1.18 -20.72
N VAL A 167 9.06 -1.27 -20.55
CA VAL A 167 9.68 -2.16 -19.55
C VAL A 167 9.33 -1.68 -18.15
N GLY A 168 9.59 -0.40 -17.86
CA GLY A 168 9.24 0.19 -16.59
C GLY A 168 7.72 0.24 -16.35
N ALA A 169 6.91 0.42 -17.39
CA ALA A 169 5.46 0.33 -17.25
C ALA A 169 5.00 -1.08 -16.85
N ALA A 170 5.61 -2.13 -17.43
CA ALA A 170 5.35 -3.52 -17.05
C ALA A 170 5.81 -3.81 -15.60
N ASP A 171 6.98 -3.33 -15.19
CA ASP A 171 7.46 -3.47 -13.81
C ASP A 171 6.52 -2.82 -12.78
N CYS A 172 6.00 -1.64 -13.10
CA CYS A 172 4.99 -0.97 -12.28
C CYS A 172 3.74 -1.84 -12.12
N LEU A 173 3.23 -2.42 -13.21
CA LEU A 173 2.04 -3.30 -13.15
C LEU A 173 2.31 -4.62 -12.43
N ARG A 174 3.54 -5.17 -12.50
CA ARG A 174 3.94 -6.33 -11.69
C ARG A 174 3.83 -6.02 -10.20
N ARG A 175 4.31 -4.84 -9.76
CA ARG A 175 4.14 -4.36 -8.38
C ARG A 175 2.66 -4.18 -8.03
N GLY A 176 1.87 -3.65 -8.96
CA GLY A 176 0.42 -3.49 -8.77
C GLY A 176 -0.33 -4.79 -8.49
N ARG A 177 0.09 -5.92 -9.08
CA ARG A 177 -0.49 -7.24 -8.77
C ARG A 177 -0.23 -7.72 -7.34
N ALA A 178 0.77 -7.17 -6.65
CA ALA A 178 1.00 -7.44 -5.23
C ALA A 178 0.04 -6.60 -4.35
N VAL A 179 -0.39 -5.43 -4.83
CA VAL A 179 -1.38 -4.57 -4.16
C VAL A 179 -2.78 -5.14 -4.30
N ASP A 180 -3.17 -5.52 -5.52
CA ASP A 180 -4.40 -6.26 -5.78
C ASP A 180 -4.16 -7.41 -6.77
N PRO A 181 -4.14 -8.65 -6.27
CA PRO A 181 -3.99 -9.83 -7.12
C PRO A 181 -5.18 -10.13 -8.02
N PHE A 182 -6.35 -9.54 -7.75
CA PHE A 182 -7.59 -9.75 -8.50
C PHE A 182 -7.87 -8.66 -9.52
N ASP A 183 -7.04 -7.61 -9.59
CA ASP A 183 -7.22 -6.53 -10.54
C ASP A 183 -6.97 -7.01 -11.98
N GLU A 184 -8.07 -7.26 -12.68
CA GLU A 184 -8.07 -7.68 -14.06
C GLU A 184 -7.51 -6.59 -14.99
N GLN A 185 -7.72 -5.31 -14.68
CA GLN A 185 -7.25 -4.21 -15.51
C GLN A 185 -5.73 -4.09 -15.48
N ILE A 186 -5.10 -4.24 -14.30
CA ILE A 186 -3.65 -4.34 -14.14
C ILE A 186 -3.13 -5.53 -14.95
N THR A 187 -3.76 -6.70 -14.82
CA THR A 187 -3.33 -7.91 -15.51
C THR A 187 -3.45 -7.76 -17.03
N ARG A 188 -4.56 -7.21 -17.55
CA ARG A 188 -4.75 -6.94 -18.98
C ARG A 188 -3.68 -6.00 -19.54
N LYS A 189 -3.41 -4.88 -18.87
CA LYS A 189 -2.38 -3.93 -19.30
C LYS A 189 -0.99 -4.57 -19.30
N LEU A 190 -0.68 -5.37 -18.27
CA LEU A 190 0.59 -6.08 -18.18
C LEU A 190 0.74 -7.07 -19.35
N MET A 191 -0.30 -7.83 -19.65
CA MET A 191 -0.33 -8.76 -20.80
C MET A 191 -0.06 -8.02 -22.12
N ALA A 192 -0.73 -6.89 -22.34
CA ALA A 192 -0.56 -6.09 -23.55
C ALA A 192 0.87 -5.53 -23.69
N PHE A 193 1.47 -5.01 -22.60
CA PHE A 193 2.84 -4.50 -22.61
C PHE A 193 3.86 -5.62 -22.84
N LEU A 194 3.69 -6.76 -22.18
CA LEU A 194 4.56 -7.92 -22.38
C LEU A 194 4.49 -8.45 -23.82
N ALA A 195 3.31 -8.45 -24.45
CA ALA A 195 3.16 -8.83 -25.85
C ALA A 195 3.89 -7.87 -26.79
N ARG A 196 3.75 -6.55 -26.58
CA ARG A 196 4.48 -5.52 -27.35
C ARG A 196 6.00 -5.61 -27.19
N LEU A 197 6.47 -6.06 -26.02
CA LEU A 197 7.88 -6.34 -25.75
C LEU A 197 8.36 -7.71 -26.30
N GLY A 198 7.50 -8.45 -27.02
CA GLY A 198 7.82 -9.79 -27.54
C GLY A 198 7.79 -10.91 -26.50
N ASN A 199 7.49 -10.61 -25.23
CA ASN A 199 7.47 -11.58 -24.14
C ASN A 199 6.07 -12.21 -23.95
N ARG A 200 5.61 -12.88 -25.00
CA ARG A 200 4.31 -13.55 -25.03
C ARG A 200 4.15 -14.65 -23.96
N ALA A 201 5.23 -15.36 -23.65
CA ALA A 201 5.21 -16.42 -22.65
C ALA A 201 4.89 -15.88 -21.25
N GLU A 202 5.42 -14.72 -20.88
CA GLU A 202 5.08 -14.06 -19.61
C GLU A 202 3.66 -13.50 -19.62
N ALA A 203 3.20 -12.91 -20.73
CA ALA A 203 1.82 -12.42 -20.85
C ALA A 203 0.79 -13.53 -20.57
N VAL A 204 0.97 -14.70 -21.20
CA VAL A 204 0.08 -15.86 -20.96
C VAL A 204 0.19 -16.39 -19.52
N ARG A 205 1.38 -16.34 -18.91
CA ARG A 205 1.56 -16.69 -17.48
C ARG A 205 0.84 -15.73 -16.54
N ALA A 206 0.82 -14.43 -16.85
CA ALA A 206 0.08 -13.44 -16.08
C ALA A 206 -1.43 -13.77 -16.06
N TYR A 207 -2.03 -14.03 -17.23
CA TYR A 207 -3.42 -14.48 -17.35
C TYR A 207 -3.69 -15.74 -16.52
N ARG A 208 -2.88 -16.80 -16.71
CA ARG A 208 -3.08 -18.09 -16.01
C ARG A 208 -2.97 -17.96 -14.50
N THR A 209 -2.21 -16.98 -14.02
CA THR A 209 -2.09 -16.72 -12.58
C THR A 209 -3.36 -16.06 -12.05
N LEU A 210 -3.90 -15.06 -12.76
CA LEU A 210 -5.18 -14.43 -12.43
C LEU A 210 -6.33 -15.45 -12.48
N ASP A 211 -6.44 -16.22 -13.57
CA ASP A 211 -7.50 -17.23 -13.78
C ASP A 211 -7.54 -18.28 -12.65
N ARG A 212 -6.38 -18.84 -12.29
CA ARG A 212 -6.28 -19.78 -11.17
C ARG A 212 -6.67 -19.16 -9.84
N ARG A 213 -6.41 -17.86 -9.65
CA ARG A 213 -6.68 -17.18 -8.38
C ARG A 213 -8.16 -16.85 -8.23
N LEU A 214 -8.75 -16.23 -9.25
CA LEU A 214 -10.20 -15.97 -9.34
C LEU A 214 -11.00 -17.26 -9.15
N SER A 215 -10.58 -18.35 -9.80
CA SER A 215 -11.29 -19.62 -9.71
C SER A 215 -11.15 -20.32 -8.36
N ARG A 216 -10.06 -20.09 -7.61
CA ARG A 216 -9.84 -20.75 -6.31
C ARG A 216 -10.40 -19.98 -5.14
N GLU A 217 -10.34 -18.65 -5.21
CA GLU A 217 -10.66 -17.78 -4.07
C GLU A 217 -12.07 -17.18 -4.20
N LEU A 218 -12.60 -17.01 -5.43
CA LEU A 218 -13.88 -16.36 -5.69
C LEU A 218 -14.86 -17.20 -6.51
N ASP A 219 -14.49 -18.41 -6.95
CA ASP A 219 -15.24 -19.23 -7.91
C ASP A 219 -15.61 -18.48 -9.21
N LEU A 220 -14.76 -17.53 -9.61
CA LEU A 220 -14.94 -16.71 -10.81
C LEU A 220 -13.97 -17.10 -11.93
N ARG A 221 -14.30 -16.70 -13.15
CA ARG A 221 -13.40 -16.71 -14.31
C ARG A 221 -13.05 -15.28 -14.71
N PRO A 222 -11.89 -15.04 -15.36
CA PRO A 222 -11.57 -13.74 -15.93
C PRO A 222 -12.66 -13.23 -16.87
N SER A 223 -12.84 -11.92 -16.88
CA SER A 223 -13.83 -11.23 -17.69
C SER A 223 -13.64 -11.51 -19.19
N PRO A 224 -14.71 -11.33 -20.02
CA PRO A 224 -14.60 -11.45 -21.47
C PRO A 224 -13.47 -10.61 -22.07
N GLU A 225 -13.29 -9.37 -21.59
CA GLU A 225 -12.25 -8.46 -22.07
C GLU A 225 -10.85 -9.00 -21.74
N THR A 226 -10.67 -9.63 -20.57
CA THR A 226 -9.39 -10.22 -20.17
C THR A 226 -9.06 -11.47 -20.99
N ARG A 227 -10.08 -12.26 -21.31
CA ARG A 227 -9.96 -13.42 -22.21
C ARG A 227 -9.62 -12.99 -23.64
N ALA A 228 -10.26 -11.94 -24.15
CA ALA A 228 -9.99 -11.41 -25.49
C ALA A 228 -8.52 -10.96 -25.65
N VAL A 229 -7.93 -10.31 -24.64
CA VAL A 229 -6.50 -9.94 -24.70
C VAL A 229 -5.60 -11.18 -24.77
N ARG A 230 -5.90 -12.23 -24.00
CA ARG A 230 -5.16 -13.51 -24.10
C ARG A 230 -5.29 -14.11 -25.51
N GLU A 231 -6.50 -14.11 -26.07
CA GLU A 231 -6.78 -14.68 -27.38
C GLU A 231 -6.05 -13.93 -28.50
N ALA A 232 -6.10 -12.60 -28.51
CA ALA A 232 -5.33 -11.76 -29.44
C ALA A 232 -3.82 -11.99 -29.32
N ILE A 233 -3.33 -12.10 -28.08
CA ILE A 233 -1.94 -12.46 -27.82
C ILE A 233 -1.63 -13.84 -28.36
N LEU A 234 -2.55 -14.82 -28.30
CA LEU A 234 -2.37 -16.16 -28.86
C LEU A 234 -2.47 -16.21 -30.39
N ALA A 235 -3.25 -15.34 -31.01
CA ALA A 235 -3.35 -15.22 -32.46
C ALA A 235 -2.10 -14.57 -33.08
N GLY A 236 -1.30 -13.86 -32.29
CA GLY A 236 -0.13 -13.10 -32.77
C GLY A 236 -0.46 -11.66 -33.18
N GLU A 237 -1.74 -11.29 -33.15
CA GLU A 237 -2.28 -9.98 -33.56
C GLU A 237 -1.87 -8.82 -32.65
N ALA A 238 -1.41 -9.09 -31.43
CA ALA A 238 -0.89 -8.08 -30.51
C ALA A 238 0.54 -7.61 -30.83
N SER A 239 1.22 -8.25 -31.78
CA SER A 239 2.55 -7.88 -32.26
C SER A 239 2.36 -6.95 -33.45
N GLY A 240 2.24 -5.65 -33.20
CA GLY A 240 2.24 -4.65 -34.26
C GLY A 240 3.61 -4.57 -34.93
N GLU A 241 3.95 -5.54 -35.78
CA GLU A 241 4.84 -5.30 -36.91
C GLU A 241 4.03 -4.53 -37.97
N PRO A 242 4.44 -3.32 -38.39
CA PRO A 242 3.93 -2.78 -39.64
C PRO A 242 4.33 -3.79 -40.72
N ALA A 243 3.34 -4.32 -41.43
CA ALA A 243 3.55 -5.15 -42.61
C ALA A 243 4.58 -4.44 -43.50
N GLY A 244 5.80 -4.97 -43.52
CA GLY A 244 6.86 -4.49 -44.38
C GLY A 244 6.34 -4.54 -45.81
N ASP A 245 6.35 -3.38 -46.45
CA ASP A 245 5.95 -3.16 -47.83
C ASP A 245 6.49 -4.29 -48.74
N PRO A 246 5.63 -5.03 -49.48
CA PRO A 246 6.05 -6.08 -50.40
C PRO A 246 6.97 -5.59 -51.54
N ALA A 247 7.19 -4.28 -51.70
CA ALA A 247 7.86 -3.70 -52.86
C ALA A 247 9.41 -3.81 -52.89
N LEU A 248 10.08 -4.44 -51.92
CA LEU A 248 11.56 -4.47 -51.86
C LEU A 248 12.24 -5.82 -52.13
N ARG A 249 11.53 -6.81 -52.71
CA ARG A 249 12.12 -8.13 -53.08
C ARG A 249 12.34 -8.36 -54.58
N ALA A 250 12.50 -7.31 -55.38
CA ALA A 250 12.90 -7.45 -56.78
C ALA A 250 14.03 -6.47 -57.13
N ARG A 251 15.26 -6.84 -56.76
CA ARG A 251 16.49 -6.41 -57.44
C ARG A 251 17.49 -7.56 -57.42
#